data_AF-A0A847P4C2-F1
#
_entry.id   AF-A0A847P4C2-F1
#
_cell.length_a   1.000
_cell.length_b   1.000
_cell.length_c   1.000
_cell.angle_alpha   90.00
_cell.angle_beta   90.00
_cell.angle_gamma   90.00
#
_symmetry.space_group_name_H-M   'P 1'
#
loop_
_entity.id
_entity.type
_entity.pdbx_description
1 polymer ?
#
loop_
_entity_poly.entity_id
_entity_poly.type
_entity_poly.pdbx_seq_one_letter_code
_entity_poly.pdbx_strand_id
1 'polypeptide(L)'
;GFLPALNIVSEKESGTIEQINVTPVKRLTFILAKLIPYWVIGFVVLTVCFGVALFVYGLVPKGNILTIYLFASIFVLAFSGFGLTISNFATTVQQAMFLMFFFIMTFIFLSGLYTPVANMPQWAQTISIFSPLKYFIQVMRSVYLKGSGFGELAVQFYALCGFAVFFNVLAVLTYRKSV
;
A
#
# COMPACT_ATOMS: atom_id res chain seq x y z
N GLY A 1 -1.08 -4.44 -3.35
CA GLY A 1 -0.68 -5.20 -2.16
C GLY A 1 -1.26 -6.60 -2.17
N PHE A 2 -2.53 -6.76 -1.78
CA PHE A 2 -3.17 -8.06 -1.54
C PHE A 2 -3.17 -9.03 -2.73
N LEU A 3 -3.77 -8.65 -3.85
CA LEU A 3 -3.86 -9.49 -5.05
C LEU A 3 -2.47 -9.90 -5.60
N PRO A 4 -1.50 -8.98 -5.77
CA PRO A 4 -0.17 -9.38 -6.21
C PRO A 4 0.54 -10.33 -5.24
N ALA A 5 0.38 -10.15 -3.92
CA ALA A 5 0.98 -11.04 -2.93
C ALA A 5 0.44 -12.47 -3.06
N LEU A 6 -0.88 -12.64 -3.19
CA LEU A 6 -1.51 -13.95 -3.35
C LEU A 6 -1.13 -14.61 -4.67
N ASN A 7 -1.08 -13.84 -5.76
CA ASN A 7 -0.70 -14.35 -7.08
C ASN A 7 0.74 -14.91 -7.06
N ILE A 8 1.68 -14.21 -6.42
CA ILE A 8 3.06 -14.69 -6.26
C ILE A 8 3.13 -15.96 -5.41
N VAL A 9 2.37 -16.04 -4.32
CA VAL A 9 2.35 -17.24 -3.47
C VAL A 9 1.71 -18.43 -4.21
N SER A 10 0.66 -18.18 -5.01
CA SER A 10 0.04 -19.21 -5.84
C SER A 10 1.01 -19.79 -6.87
N GLU A 11 1.85 -18.95 -7.48
CA GLU A 11 2.91 -19.40 -8.40
C GLU A 11 4.01 -20.19 -7.67
N LYS A 12 4.31 -19.83 -6.41
CA LYS A 12 5.26 -20.56 -5.55
C LYS A 12 4.73 -21.95 -5.20
N GLU A 13 3.47 -22.02 -4.80
CA GLU A 13 2.79 -23.25 -4.40
C GLU A 13 2.57 -24.20 -5.58
N SER A 14 2.35 -23.65 -6.78
CA SER A 14 2.21 -24.41 -8.02
C SER A 14 3.55 -24.87 -8.63
N GLY A 15 4.69 -24.55 -8.01
CA GLY A 15 6.04 -24.91 -8.47
C GLY A 15 6.53 -24.14 -9.70
N THR A 16 5.74 -23.24 -10.28
CA THR A 16 6.09 -22.49 -11.49
C THR A 16 7.20 -21.47 -11.25
N ILE A 17 7.42 -21.05 -10.00
CA ILE A 17 8.54 -20.16 -9.64
C ILE A 17 9.91 -20.79 -9.99
N GLU A 18 10.07 -22.10 -9.91
CA GLU A 18 11.33 -22.78 -10.26
C GLU A 18 11.61 -22.73 -11.77
N GLN A 19 10.56 -22.84 -12.60
CA GLN A 19 10.65 -22.65 -14.05
C GLN A 19 10.88 -21.19 -14.46
N ILE A 20 10.52 -20.22 -13.62
CA ILE A 20 10.77 -18.79 -13.88
C ILE A 20 12.20 -18.40 -13.46
N ASN A 21 12.77 -19.02 -12.43
CA ASN A 21 14.11 -18.71 -11.92
C ASN A 21 15.25 -19.08 -12.91
N VAL A 22 14.93 -19.90 -13.93
CA VAL A 22 15.83 -20.24 -15.05
C VAL A 22 15.76 -19.26 -16.23
N THR A 23 14.85 -18.27 -16.21
CA THR A 23 14.81 -17.22 -17.25
C THR A 23 15.81 -16.09 -16.95
N PRO A 24 16.48 -15.51 -17.97
CA PRO A 24 17.51 -14.48 -17.79
C PRO A 24 16.93 -13.08 -17.48
N VAL A 25 15.76 -13.00 -16.82
CA VAL A 25 15.09 -11.74 -16.50
C VAL A 25 15.48 -11.27 -15.10
N LYS A 26 15.84 -9.99 -14.96
CA LYS A 26 16.10 -9.38 -13.65
C LYS A 26 14.83 -9.45 -12.80
N ARG A 27 14.92 -10.04 -11.60
CA ARG A 27 13.77 -10.30 -10.72
C ARG A 27 12.96 -9.06 -10.34
N LEU A 28 13.65 -7.92 -10.13
CA LEU A 28 13.00 -6.64 -9.90
C LEU A 28 12.11 -6.23 -11.07
N THR A 29 12.58 -6.44 -12.31
CA THR A 29 11.81 -6.13 -13.52
C THR A 29 10.59 -7.01 -13.64
N PHE A 30 10.70 -8.31 -13.32
CA PHE A 30 9.56 -9.23 -13.30
C PHE A 30 8.50 -8.83 -12.27
N ILE A 31 8.92 -8.58 -11.03
CA ILE A 31 8.02 -8.17 -9.94
C ILE A 31 7.36 -6.82 -10.26
N LEU A 32 8.12 -5.83 -10.72
CA LEU A 32 7.59 -4.52 -11.10
C LEU A 32 6.62 -4.63 -12.28
N ALA A 33 6.94 -5.41 -13.30
CA ALA A 33 6.06 -5.64 -14.45
C ALA A 33 4.71 -6.24 -14.04
N LYS A 34 4.70 -7.10 -13.00
CA LYS A 34 3.48 -7.69 -12.44
C LYS A 34 2.72 -6.72 -11.53
N LEU A 35 3.41 -5.83 -10.82
CA LEU A 35 2.81 -4.85 -9.92
C LEU A 35 2.16 -3.66 -10.64
N ILE A 36 2.74 -3.19 -11.75
CA ILE A 36 2.27 -2.03 -12.51
C ILE A 36 0.78 -2.15 -12.91
N PRO A 37 0.29 -3.28 -13.47
CA PRO A 37 -1.14 -3.46 -13.78
C PRO A 37 -2.04 -3.24 -12.56
N TYR A 38 -1.65 -3.74 -11.39
CA TYR A 38 -2.41 -3.54 -10.16
C TYR A 38 -2.39 -2.10 -9.67
N TRP A 39 -1.31 -1.35 -9.94
CA TRP A 39 -1.25 0.08 -9.63
C TRP A 39 -2.22 0.86 -10.51
N VAL A 40 -2.26 0.55 -11.81
CA VAL A 40 -3.21 1.15 -12.76
C VAL A 40 -4.65 0.92 -12.29
N ILE A 41 -4.99 -0.33 -11.92
CA ILE A 41 -6.31 -0.64 -11.35
C ILE A 41 -6.57 0.20 -10.10
N GLY A 42 -5.59 0.34 -9.21
CA GLY A 42 -5.70 1.18 -8.01
C GLY A 42 -6.00 2.65 -8.32
N PHE A 43 -5.34 3.23 -9.32
CA PHE A 43 -5.62 4.60 -9.76
C PHE A 43 -6.98 4.75 -10.43
N VAL A 44 -7.41 3.75 -11.21
CA VAL A 44 -8.75 3.73 -11.80
C VAL A 44 -9.80 3.71 -10.68
N VAL A 45 -9.65 2.83 -9.68
CA VAL A 45 -10.56 2.77 -8.52
C VAL A 45 -10.58 4.11 -7.79
N LEU A 46 -9.41 4.74 -7.55
CA LEU A 46 -9.33 6.06 -6.92
C LEU A 46 -10.09 7.13 -7.74
N THR A 47 -9.92 7.11 -9.06
CA THR A 47 -10.62 8.01 -9.99
C THR A 47 -12.13 7.83 -9.91
N VAL A 48 -12.59 6.56 -9.91
CA VAL A 48 -14.00 6.22 -9.77
C VAL A 48 -14.54 6.69 -8.42
N CYS A 49 -13.79 6.52 -7.34
CA CYS A 49 -14.18 7.03 -6.02
C CYS A 49 -14.35 8.56 -6.01
N PHE A 50 -13.49 9.31 -6.71
CA PHE A 50 -13.67 10.75 -6.87
C PHE A 50 -14.90 11.10 -7.70
N GLY A 51 -15.16 10.35 -8.78
CA GLY A 51 -16.38 10.48 -9.57
C GLY A 51 -17.63 10.29 -8.70
N VAL A 52 -17.67 9.22 -7.90
CA VAL A 52 -18.78 8.97 -6.96
C VAL A 52 -18.89 10.07 -5.92
N ALA A 53 -17.78 10.52 -5.32
CA ALA A 53 -17.78 11.62 -4.36
C ALA A 53 -18.36 12.91 -4.95
N LEU A 54 -18.04 13.22 -6.21
CA LEU A 54 -18.54 14.40 -6.90
C LEU A 54 -20.02 14.24 -7.31
N PHE A 55 -20.36 13.17 -8.03
CA PHE A 55 -21.68 13.02 -8.65
C PHE A 55 -22.77 12.60 -7.66
N VAL A 56 -22.45 11.79 -6.66
CA VAL A 56 -23.43 11.27 -5.69
C VAL A 56 -23.50 12.16 -4.46
N TYR A 57 -22.36 12.62 -3.95
CA TYR A 57 -22.29 13.37 -2.70
C TYR A 57 -22.06 14.88 -2.88
N GLY A 58 -21.83 15.36 -4.11
CA GLY A 58 -21.51 16.77 -4.37
C GLY A 58 -20.19 17.23 -3.74
N LEU A 59 -19.33 16.29 -3.34
CA LEU A 59 -18.14 16.57 -2.53
C LEU A 59 -16.95 16.90 -3.44
N VAL A 60 -16.64 18.19 -3.55
CA VAL A 60 -15.47 18.67 -4.30
C VAL A 60 -14.27 18.79 -3.35
N PRO A 61 -13.09 18.23 -3.70
CA PRO A 61 -11.89 18.48 -2.92
C PRO A 61 -11.53 19.97 -2.99
N LYS A 62 -11.33 20.59 -1.82
CA LYS A 62 -10.91 22.00 -1.73
C LYS A 62 -9.48 22.23 -2.21
N GLY A 63 -8.62 21.21 -2.06
CA GLY A 63 -7.22 21.26 -2.48
C GLY A 63 -6.98 20.64 -3.86
N ASN A 64 -5.71 20.49 -4.21
CA ASN A 64 -5.32 19.94 -5.51
C ASN A 64 -5.43 18.41 -5.54
N ILE A 65 -6.25 17.88 -6.45
CA ILE A 65 -6.42 16.44 -6.70
C ILE A 65 -5.09 15.76 -7.08
N LEU A 66 -4.21 16.46 -7.81
CA LEU A 66 -2.89 15.93 -8.19
C LEU A 66 -2.04 15.58 -6.98
N THR A 67 -2.19 16.32 -5.88
CA THR A 67 -1.51 16.00 -4.61
C THR A 67 -1.97 14.64 -4.11
N ILE A 68 -3.27 14.32 -4.19
CA ILE A 68 -3.75 12.99 -3.77
C ILE A 68 -3.16 11.89 -4.65
N TYR A 69 -3.10 12.07 -5.98
CA TYR A 69 -2.49 11.09 -6.88
C TYR A 69 -1.02 10.85 -6.58
N LEU A 70 -0.26 11.90 -6.27
CA LEU A 70 1.15 11.79 -5.89
C LEU A 70 1.31 11.01 -4.58
N PHE A 71 0.49 11.27 -3.56
CA PHE A 71 0.55 10.51 -2.31
C PHE A 71 0.05 9.07 -2.50
N ALA A 72 -0.94 8.86 -3.36
CA ALA A 72 -1.44 7.54 -3.72
C ALA A 72 -0.37 6.70 -4.42
N SER A 73 0.45 7.28 -5.30
CA SER A 73 1.53 6.54 -5.97
C SER A 73 2.57 6.03 -4.98
N ILE A 74 3.01 6.88 -4.05
CA ILE A 74 3.96 6.51 -2.98
C ILE A 74 3.35 5.48 -2.04
N PHE A 75 2.08 5.65 -1.69
CA PHE A 75 1.34 4.71 -0.84
C PHE A 75 1.23 3.32 -1.48
N VAL A 76 0.89 3.27 -2.77
CA VAL A 76 0.79 2.03 -3.55
C VAL A 76 2.16 1.35 -3.66
N LEU A 77 3.25 2.11 -3.82
CA LEU A 77 4.62 1.59 -3.77
C LEU A 77 4.93 0.93 -2.41
N ALA A 78 4.60 1.59 -1.30
CA ALA A 78 4.80 1.05 0.05
C ALA A 78 4.00 -0.24 0.30
N PHE A 79 2.71 -0.23 -0.03
CA PHE A 79 1.84 -1.41 0.14
C PHE A 79 2.17 -2.56 -0.82
N SER A 80 2.83 -2.27 -1.93
CA SER A 80 3.34 -3.30 -2.83
C SER A 80 4.55 -3.99 -2.22
N GLY A 81 5.54 -3.25 -1.71
CA GLY A 81 6.67 -3.81 -0.96
C GLY A 81 6.22 -4.63 0.26
N PHE A 82 5.19 -4.16 0.96
CA PHE A 82 4.61 -4.88 2.09
C PHE A 82 4.00 -6.21 1.66
N GLY A 83 3.18 -6.22 0.60
CA GLY A 83 2.58 -7.45 0.07
C GLY A 83 3.63 -8.45 -0.42
N LEU A 84 4.68 -7.96 -1.08
CA LEU A 84 5.81 -8.79 -1.49
C LEU A 84 6.52 -9.42 -0.29
N THR A 85 6.76 -8.65 0.77
CA THR A 85 7.38 -9.15 1.99
C THR A 85 6.58 -10.31 2.58
N ILE A 86 5.25 -10.19 2.65
CA ILE A 86 4.39 -11.29 3.10
C ILE A 86 4.48 -12.51 2.17
N SER A 87 4.48 -12.29 0.85
CA SER A 87 4.61 -13.40 -0.11
C SER A 87 5.94 -14.17 0.01
N ASN A 88 7.01 -13.51 0.44
CA ASN A 88 8.30 -14.16 0.68
C ASN A 88 8.24 -15.14 1.87
N PHE A 89 7.56 -14.74 2.95
CA PHE A 89 7.42 -15.54 4.17
C PHE A 89 6.36 -16.64 4.06
N ALA A 90 5.31 -16.43 3.27
CA ALA A 90 4.25 -17.41 3.08
C ALA A 90 4.72 -18.58 2.19
N THR A 91 4.31 -19.78 2.55
CA THR A 91 4.52 -21.00 1.76
C THR A 91 3.25 -21.44 1.03
N THR A 92 2.07 -21.21 1.62
CA THR A 92 0.77 -21.53 1.02
C THR A 92 -0.09 -20.28 0.81
N VAL A 93 -0.97 -20.31 -0.19
CA VAL A 93 -1.92 -19.23 -0.47
C VAL A 93 -2.79 -18.94 0.76
N GLN A 94 -3.21 -19.97 1.49
CA GLN A 94 -4.02 -19.81 2.69
C GLN A 94 -3.27 -19.08 3.81
N GLN A 95 -1.98 -19.40 4.04
CA GLN A 95 -1.15 -18.68 5.00
C GLN A 95 -0.98 -17.20 4.59
N ALA A 96 -0.73 -16.95 3.31
CA ALA A 96 -0.62 -15.59 2.78
C ALA A 96 -1.92 -14.80 2.97
N MET A 97 -3.07 -15.42 2.71
CA MET A 97 -4.38 -14.81 2.92
C MET A 97 -4.58 -14.39 4.38
N PHE A 98 -4.32 -15.27 5.34
CA PHE A 98 -4.48 -14.95 6.76
C PHE A 98 -3.53 -13.85 7.24
N LEU A 99 -2.26 -13.90 6.83
CA LEU A 99 -1.28 -12.85 7.16
C LEU A 99 -1.70 -11.50 6.57
N MET A 100 -2.01 -11.47 5.27
CA MET A 100 -2.44 -10.25 4.60
C MET A 100 -3.71 -9.68 5.23
N PHE A 101 -4.70 -10.54 5.54
CA PHE A 101 -5.95 -10.12 6.18
C PHE A 101 -5.69 -9.51 7.56
N PHE A 102 -4.91 -10.18 8.40
CA PHE A 102 -4.53 -9.69 9.73
C PHE A 102 -3.94 -8.28 9.64
N PHE A 103 -2.89 -8.09 8.83
CA PHE A 103 -2.22 -6.80 8.75
C PHE A 103 -3.06 -5.70 8.09
N ILE A 104 -3.85 -6.01 7.06
CA ILE A 104 -4.77 -5.04 6.46
C ILE A 104 -5.77 -4.56 7.51
N MET A 105 -6.36 -5.49 8.26
CA MET A 105 -7.34 -5.15 9.27
C MET A 105 -6.71 -4.31 10.39
N THR A 106 -5.52 -4.69 10.86
CA THR A 106 -4.74 -3.89 11.82
C THR A 106 -4.46 -2.49 11.30
N PHE A 107 -4.01 -2.34 10.04
CA PHE A 107 -3.75 -1.03 9.47
C PHE A 107 -5.01 -0.18 9.33
N ILE A 108 -6.16 -0.78 8.98
CA ILE A 108 -7.44 -0.09 8.91
C ILE A 108 -7.81 0.48 10.29
N PHE A 109 -7.75 -0.33 11.35
CA PHE A 109 -8.08 0.14 12.71
C PHE A 109 -7.12 1.23 13.21
N LEU A 110 -5.83 1.11 12.89
CA LEU A 110 -4.81 2.09 13.29
C LEU A 110 -4.74 3.33 12.39
N SER A 111 -5.36 3.31 11.20
CA SER A 111 -5.28 4.41 10.23
C SER A 111 -5.97 5.70 10.69
N GLY A 112 -6.84 5.58 11.68
CA GLY A 112 -7.73 6.64 12.11
C GLY A 112 -8.90 6.90 11.17
N LEU A 113 -9.20 5.96 10.26
CA LEU A 113 -10.37 6.01 9.36
C LEU A 113 -11.69 6.06 10.14
N TYR A 114 -11.89 5.15 11.08
CA TYR A 114 -13.10 5.08 11.91
C TYR A 114 -13.08 6.07 13.09
N THR A 115 -11.97 6.09 13.83
CA THR A 115 -11.80 6.97 15.01
C THR A 115 -10.60 7.88 14.77
N PRO A 116 -10.71 9.22 14.92
CA PRO A 116 -9.54 10.09 14.83
C PRO A 116 -8.42 9.62 15.76
N VAL A 117 -7.17 9.58 15.25
CA VAL A 117 -6.02 9.07 16.01
C VAL A 117 -5.83 9.81 17.34
N ALA A 118 -6.15 11.11 17.39
CA ALA A 118 -6.06 11.91 18.61
C ALA A 118 -6.99 11.43 19.75
N ASN A 119 -8.05 10.68 19.42
CA ASN A 119 -9.02 10.17 20.39
C ASN A 119 -8.68 8.74 20.85
N MET A 120 -7.61 8.14 20.32
CA MET A 120 -7.15 6.82 20.74
C MET A 120 -6.33 6.93 22.04
N PRO A 121 -6.28 5.88 22.87
CA PRO A 121 -5.38 5.85 24.02
C PRO A 121 -3.91 5.96 23.58
N GLN A 122 -3.04 6.49 24.45
CA GLN A 122 -1.64 6.83 24.13
C GLN A 122 -0.87 5.67 23.46
N TRP A 123 -1.06 4.44 23.95
CA TRP A 123 -0.40 3.25 23.40
C TRP A 123 -0.79 3.00 21.94
N ALA A 124 -2.07 3.16 21.60
CA ALA A 124 -2.59 2.95 20.26
C ALA A 124 -2.13 4.08 19.32
N GLN A 125 -2.02 5.31 19.83
CA GLN A 125 -1.45 6.42 19.08
C GLN A 125 0.00 6.13 18.68
N THR A 126 0.82 5.59 19.58
CA THR A 126 2.21 5.22 19.28
C THR A 126 2.29 4.14 18.21
N ILE A 127 1.50 3.07 18.32
CA ILE A 127 1.51 1.98 17.33
C ILE A 127 0.99 2.47 15.97
N SER A 128 0.02 3.40 15.96
CA SER A 128 -0.52 3.95 14.71
C SER A 128 0.52 4.63 13.82
N ILE A 129 1.64 5.11 14.39
CA ILE A 129 2.75 5.71 13.64
C ILE A 129 3.36 4.69 12.66
N PHE A 130 3.29 3.40 12.97
CA PHE A 130 3.77 2.34 12.07
C PHE A 130 2.78 1.97 10.95
N SER A 131 1.63 2.63 10.86
CA SER A 131 0.65 2.41 9.80
C SER A 131 0.87 3.38 8.64
N PRO A 132 1.36 2.94 7.47
CA PRO A 132 1.38 3.80 6.27
C PRO A 132 -0.02 4.31 5.89
N LEU A 133 -1.07 3.53 6.18
CA LEU A 133 -2.46 3.92 5.90
C LEU A 133 -2.89 5.14 6.70
N LYS A 134 -2.38 5.34 7.92
CA LYS A 134 -2.63 6.54 8.73
C LYS A 134 -2.28 7.83 7.97
N TYR A 135 -1.09 7.88 7.40
CA TYR A 135 -0.60 9.07 6.70
C TYR A 135 -1.41 9.36 5.44
N PHE A 136 -1.79 8.33 4.70
CA PHE A 136 -2.65 8.50 3.53
C PHE A 136 -4.05 9.02 3.88
N ILE A 137 -4.67 8.51 4.95
CA ILE A 137 -5.97 9.01 5.43
C ILE A 137 -5.87 10.46 5.92
N GLN A 138 -4.77 10.84 6.57
CA GLN A 138 -4.54 12.24 6.96
C GLN A 138 -4.42 13.18 5.76
N VAL A 139 -3.75 12.76 4.69
CA VAL A 139 -3.64 13.52 3.43
C VAL A 139 -5.01 13.69 2.80
N MET A 140 -5.76 12.59 2.65
CA MET A 140 -7.13 12.62 2.11
C MET A 140 -8.01 13.64 2.86
N ARG A 141 -8.02 13.59 4.20
CA ARG A 141 -8.79 14.55 5.01
C ARG A 141 -8.30 15.98 4.86
N SER A 142 -6.99 16.21 4.84
CA SER A 142 -6.44 17.56 4.76
C SER A 142 -6.72 18.21 3.40
N VAL A 143 -6.58 17.46 2.31
CA VAL A 143 -6.88 17.97 0.95
C VAL A 143 -8.37 18.22 0.75
N TYR A 144 -9.24 17.31 1.22
CA TYR A 144 -10.69 17.48 1.06
C TYR A 144 -11.29 18.54 1.99
N LEU A 145 -10.90 18.57 3.26
CA LEU A 145 -11.55 19.42 4.27
C LEU A 145 -10.88 20.78 4.44
N LYS A 146 -9.53 20.81 4.44
CA LYS A 146 -8.74 22.02 4.70
C LYS A 146 -8.27 22.71 3.42
N GLY A 147 -8.22 21.98 2.30
CA GLY A 147 -7.63 22.49 1.06
C GLY A 147 -6.11 22.63 1.12
N SER A 148 -5.46 21.93 2.06
CA SER A 148 -4.00 21.98 2.27
C SER A 148 -3.24 21.66 0.99
N GLY A 149 -2.25 22.50 0.67
CA GLY A 149 -1.29 22.28 -0.41
C GLY A 149 -0.18 21.29 -0.02
N PHE A 150 0.69 20.95 -0.98
CA PHE A 150 1.80 20.02 -0.77
C PHE A 150 2.75 20.44 0.38
N GLY A 151 3.01 21.75 0.53
CA GLY A 151 3.92 22.27 1.54
C GLY A 151 3.51 21.95 2.99
N GLU A 152 2.21 21.84 3.27
CA GLU A 152 1.69 21.50 4.60
C GLU A 152 1.72 19.99 4.89
N LEU A 153 1.94 19.17 3.87
CA LEU A 153 1.88 17.71 3.94
C LEU A 153 3.27 17.05 3.96
N ALA A 154 4.31 17.83 4.27
CA ALA A 154 5.70 17.36 4.26
C ALA A 154 5.92 16.15 5.18
N VAL A 155 5.33 16.15 6.38
CA VAL A 155 5.44 15.04 7.33
C VAL A 155 4.88 13.74 6.76
N GLN A 156 3.70 13.81 6.15
CA GLN A 156 3.04 12.65 5.53
C GLN A 156 3.83 12.17 4.31
N PHE A 157 4.41 13.10 3.55
CA PHE A 157 5.23 12.78 2.39
C PHE A 157 6.48 11.99 2.79
N TYR A 158 7.27 12.52 3.73
CA TYR A 158 8.48 11.85 4.20
C TYR A 158 8.17 10.52 4.89
N ALA A 159 7.09 10.43 5.67
CA ALA A 159 6.68 9.18 6.30
C ALA A 159 6.33 8.11 5.26
N LEU A 160 5.50 8.43 4.26
CA LEU A 160 5.13 7.47 3.20
C LEU A 160 6.33 7.08 2.34
N CYS A 161 7.21 8.02 1.99
CA CYS A 161 8.47 7.71 1.31
C CYS A 161 9.35 6.77 2.15
N GLY A 162 9.46 7.01 3.46
CA GLY A 162 10.16 6.14 4.39
C GLY A 162 9.60 4.73 4.39
N PHE A 163 8.27 4.57 4.48
CA PHE A 163 7.62 3.25 4.39
C PHE A 163 7.80 2.60 3.02
N ALA A 164 7.75 3.39 1.94
CA ALA A 164 7.97 2.88 0.59
C ALA A 164 9.37 2.28 0.46
N VAL A 165 10.40 3.00 0.88
CA VAL A 165 11.78 2.50 0.88
C VAL A 165 11.91 1.30 1.81
N PHE A 166 11.45 1.40 3.05
CA PHE A 166 11.56 0.35 4.05
C PHE A 166 10.95 -0.98 3.59
N PHE A 167 9.70 -0.99 3.15
CA PHE A 167 9.03 -2.22 2.73
C PHE A 167 9.59 -2.79 1.42
N ASN A 168 9.98 -1.95 0.47
CA ASN A 168 10.58 -2.45 -0.77
C ASN A 168 11.99 -3.00 -0.53
N VAL A 169 12.81 -2.36 0.30
CA VAL A 169 14.12 -2.89 0.71
C VAL A 169 13.96 -4.20 1.47
N LEU A 170 13.04 -4.27 2.44
CA LEU A 170 12.74 -5.53 3.14
C LEU A 170 12.28 -6.64 2.20
N ALA A 171 11.43 -6.32 1.23
CA ALA A 171 10.98 -7.29 0.23
C ALA A 171 12.14 -7.86 -0.59
N VAL A 172 13.10 -7.01 -0.96
CA VAL A 172 14.31 -7.43 -1.70
C VAL A 172 15.24 -8.26 -0.83
N LEU A 173 15.50 -7.86 0.41
CA LEU A 173 16.41 -8.56 1.33
C LEU A 173 15.85 -9.92 1.78
N THR A 174 14.55 -10.00 2.00
CA THR A 174 13.88 -11.22 2.46
C THR A 174 13.68 -12.24 1.35
N TYR A 175 13.83 -11.82 0.08
CA TYR A 175 13.70 -12.72 -1.05
C TYR A 175 14.84 -13.75 -1.05
N ARG A 176 14.55 -14.96 -0.54
CA ARG A 176 15.48 -16.09 -0.62
C ARG A 176 15.34 -16.75 -1.99
N LYS A 177 16.41 -16.66 -2.79
CA LYS A 177 16.57 -17.48 -3.99
C LYS A 177 16.80 -18.93 -3.52
N SER A 178 15.87 -19.86 -3.79
CA SER A 178 16.31 -21.27 -3.86
C SER A 178 17.13 -21.38 -5.14
N VAL A 179 18.40 -21.74 -4.95
CA VAL A 179 19.28 -22.22 -6.01
C VAL A 179 19.07 -23.72 -6.09
#